data_AF-A0A662HHP5-F1
#
_entry.id   AF-A0A662HHP5-F1
#
_cell.length_a   1.000
_cell.length_b   1.000
_cell.length_c   1.000
_cell.angle_alpha   90.00
_cell.angle_beta   90.00
_cell.angle_gamma   90.00
#
_symmetry.space_group_name_H-M   'P 1'
#
loop_
_entity.id
_entity.type
_entity.pdbx_description
1 polymer ?
#
loop_
_entity_poly.entity_id
_entity_poly.type
_entity_poly.pdbx_seq_one_letter_code
_entity_poly.pdbx_strand_id
1 'polypeptide(L)'
;MMYRITWSVKKVSGKLRYYANFRSYATKESEEIEKSPSKSSNVDIRATLPNPTEVIAIARMLGCKVSKEKKWISTDNENAYFRLIVYAVVRRTLRKPAKIDLLKRLVLDRGFDTDAWWWANTFINKYRSEGIRKGVGIKSLYRPAKAFKLIYNLAEK
;
A
#
# COMPACT_ATOMS: atom_id res chain seq x y z
N MET A 1 0.38 16.76 9.16
CA MET A 1 0.96 15.43 9.47
C MET A 1 1.75 14.96 8.25
N MET A 2 2.87 14.26 8.42
CA MET A 2 3.70 13.82 7.28
C MET A 2 3.65 12.30 7.17
N TYR A 3 3.12 11.81 6.08
CA TYR A 3 3.00 10.40 5.74
C TYR A 3 4.26 9.90 5.03
N ARG A 4 4.68 8.65 5.33
CA ARG A 4 5.85 8.02 4.71
C ARG A 4 5.53 6.61 4.23
N ILE A 5 6.01 6.27 3.04
CA ILE A 5 5.97 4.93 2.47
C ILE A 5 7.41 4.49 2.18
N THR A 6 7.83 3.36 2.75
CA THR A 6 9.15 2.78 2.52
C THR A 6 9.05 1.35 2.01
N TRP A 7 10.12 0.85 1.40
CA TRP A 7 10.16 -0.50 0.85
C TRP A 7 10.95 -1.44 1.76
N SER A 8 10.49 -2.68 1.88
CA SER A 8 11.32 -3.79 2.35
C SER A 8 11.27 -4.93 1.33
N VAL A 9 12.41 -5.61 1.15
CA VAL A 9 12.57 -6.66 0.14
C VAL A 9 12.95 -7.95 0.86
N LYS A 10 12.26 -9.06 0.53
CA LYS A 10 12.63 -10.39 1.03
C LYS A 10 12.73 -11.39 -0.11
N LYS A 11 13.73 -12.25 -0.06
CA LYS A 11 13.84 -13.40 -0.96
C LYS A 11 12.99 -14.54 -0.41
N VAL A 12 12.00 -15.00 -1.17
CA VAL A 12 11.11 -16.11 -0.80
C VAL A 12 11.08 -17.10 -1.95
N SER A 13 11.52 -18.33 -1.72
CA SER A 13 11.57 -19.39 -2.75
C SER A 13 12.32 -18.93 -4.01
N GLY A 14 13.48 -18.29 -3.84
CA GLY A 14 14.31 -17.79 -4.94
C GLY A 14 13.86 -16.47 -5.57
N LYS A 15 12.62 -16.01 -5.34
CA LYS A 15 12.05 -14.79 -5.92
C LYS A 15 12.08 -13.62 -4.95
N LEU A 16 12.36 -12.42 -5.44
CA LEU A 16 12.24 -11.18 -4.66
C LEU A 16 10.77 -10.84 -4.45
N ARG A 17 10.40 -10.50 -3.21
CA ARG A 17 9.10 -9.95 -2.84
C ARG A 17 9.28 -8.56 -2.26
N TYR A 18 8.56 -7.61 -2.84
CA TYR A 18 8.54 -6.22 -2.40
C TYR A 18 7.37 -5.97 -1.45
N TYR A 19 7.64 -5.23 -0.39
CA TYR A 19 6.66 -4.83 0.60
C TYR A 19 6.68 -3.31 0.74
N ALA A 20 5.51 -2.68 0.57
CA ALA A 20 5.29 -1.29 0.94
C ALA A 20 4.92 -1.22 2.41
N ASN A 21 5.60 -0.36 3.17
CA ASN A 21 5.35 -0.12 4.58
C ASN A 21 4.83 1.31 4.72
N PHE A 22 3.54 1.44 5.05
CA PHE A 22 2.84 2.72 5.19
C PHE A 22 2.90 3.19 6.64
N ARG A 23 3.24 4.47 6.85
CA ARG A 23 3.35 5.11 8.17
C ARG A 23 2.69 6.49 8.14
N SER A 24 1.86 6.76 9.15
CA SER A 24 1.20 8.04 9.42
C SER A 24 2.10 9.09 10.08
N TYR A 25 3.37 8.78 10.29
CA TYR A 25 4.37 9.71 10.82
C TYR A 25 5.65 9.70 9.98
N ALA A 26 6.39 10.79 10.06
CA ALA A 26 7.67 10.95 9.38
C ALA A 26 8.76 10.12 10.08
N THR A 27 9.46 9.29 9.30
CA THR A 27 10.76 8.75 9.67
C THR A 27 11.87 9.65 9.13
N LYS A 28 13.00 9.75 9.86
CA LYS A 28 14.19 10.47 9.37
C LYS A 28 14.71 9.79 8.08
N GLU A 29 15.24 10.56 7.14
CA GLU A 29 15.74 10.07 5.84
C GLU A 29 16.80 8.97 5.94
N SER A 30 17.45 8.83 7.10
CA SER A 30 18.54 7.89 7.37
C SER A 30 18.11 6.48 7.81
N GLU A 31 16.81 6.18 7.92
CA GLU A 31 16.36 4.81 8.17
C GLU A 31 16.40 3.99 6.88
N GLU A 32 17.60 3.47 6.60
CA GLU A 32 17.86 2.49 5.57
C GLU A 32 16.96 1.25 5.70
N ILE A 33 16.76 0.58 4.57
CA ILE A 33 15.99 -0.65 4.37
C ILE A 33 16.13 -1.61 5.56
N GLU A 34 15.12 -1.66 6.43
CA GLU A 34 15.12 -2.55 7.60
C GLU A 34 15.29 -4.02 7.16
N LYS A 35 16.43 -4.62 7.53
CA LYS A 35 16.76 -6.03 7.24
C LYS A 35 15.95 -7.03 8.07
N SER A 36 15.20 -6.60 9.08
CA SER A 36 14.32 -7.48 9.86
C SER A 36 13.23 -6.66 10.58
N PRO A 37 12.02 -7.21 10.79
CA PRO A 37 11.01 -6.55 11.58
C PRO A 37 11.36 -6.77 13.06
N SER A 38 12.05 -5.82 13.70
CA SER A 38 12.08 -5.76 15.15
C SER A 38 10.66 -5.50 15.67
N LYS A 39 10.36 -6.08 16.83
CA LYS A 39 9.03 -6.16 17.46
C LYS A 39 8.53 -4.78 17.94
N SER A 40 8.14 -3.90 17.04
CA SER A 40 7.21 -2.76 17.25
C SER A 40 7.29 -1.74 16.11
N SER A 41 7.51 -2.17 14.86
CA SER A 41 7.48 -1.21 13.75
C SER A 41 6.07 -0.59 13.71
N ASN A 42 5.96 0.71 14.04
CA ASN A 42 4.77 1.56 14.00
C ASN A 42 4.26 1.68 12.53
N VAL A 43 4.04 0.57 11.85
CA VAL A 43 3.56 0.53 10.47
C VAL A 43 2.05 0.42 10.52
N ASP A 44 1.35 1.36 9.89
CA ASP A 44 -0.10 1.33 9.79
C ASP A 44 -0.55 0.06 9.06
N ILE A 45 0.10 -0.19 7.93
CA ILE A 45 -0.16 -1.36 7.10
C ILE A 45 1.06 -1.72 6.24
N ARG A 46 1.28 -3.02 6.06
CA ARG A 46 2.24 -3.56 5.10
C ARG A 46 1.50 -4.23 3.94
N ALA A 47 1.75 -3.78 2.72
CA ALA A 47 1.19 -4.36 1.50
C ALA A 47 2.26 -5.06 0.66
N THR A 48 1.94 -6.18 0.01
CA THR A 48 2.84 -6.85 -0.94
C THR A 48 2.60 -6.32 -2.34
N LEU A 49 3.67 -6.01 -3.07
CA LEU A 49 3.60 -5.49 -4.43
C LEU A 49 4.44 -6.34 -5.40
N PRO A 50 4.05 -6.41 -6.69
CA PRO A 50 4.91 -7.00 -7.73
C PRO A 50 6.23 -6.24 -7.87
N ASN A 51 6.17 -4.91 -7.88
CA ASN A 51 7.31 -3.98 -7.91
C ASN A 51 6.88 -2.62 -7.32
N PRO A 52 7.81 -1.77 -6.88
CA PRO A 52 7.50 -0.44 -6.37
C PRO A 52 7.18 0.61 -7.45
N THR A 53 7.57 0.37 -8.71
CA THR A 53 7.50 1.35 -9.81
C THR A 53 6.08 1.86 -10.05
N GLU A 54 5.08 0.97 -10.05
CA GLU A 54 3.68 1.37 -10.27
C GLU A 54 3.18 2.31 -9.17
N VAL A 55 3.49 2.02 -7.91
CA VAL A 55 3.07 2.85 -6.77
C VAL A 55 3.79 4.19 -6.78
N ILE A 56 5.07 4.22 -7.15
CA ILE A 56 5.83 5.46 -7.32
C ILE A 56 5.21 6.35 -8.40
N ALA A 57 4.78 5.78 -9.53
CA ALA A 57 4.13 6.53 -10.60
C ALA A 57 2.83 7.18 -10.12
N ILE A 58 1.97 6.42 -9.45
CA ILE A 58 0.70 6.93 -8.91
C ILE A 58 0.96 7.99 -7.83
N ALA A 59 1.95 7.79 -6.97
CA ALA A 59 2.33 8.76 -5.96
C ALA A 59 2.72 10.12 -6.57
N ARG A 60 3.49 10.11 -7.67
CA ARG A 60 3.82 11.35 -8.39
C ARG A 60 2.58 12.03 -8.97
N MET A 61 1.66 11.26 -9.54
CA MET A 61 0.40 11.78 -10.07
C MET A 61 -0.50 12.38 -8.99
N LEU A 62 -0.41 11.88 -7.76
CA LEU A 62 -1.10 12.41 -6.58
C LEU A 62 -0.34 13.58 -5.90
N GLY A 63 0.76 14.05 -6.49
CA GLY A 63 1.56 15.16 -5.94
C GLY A 63 2.45 14.79 -4.76
N CYS A 64 2.69 13.49 -4.50
CA CYS A 64 3.60 13.06 -3.45
C CYS A 64 5.06 13.31 -3.84
N LYS A 65 5.91 13.57 -2.85
CA LYS A 65 7.36 13.67 -3.00
C LYS A 65 7.96 12.26 -3.04
N VAL A 66 8.86 12.01 -3.98
CA VAL A 66 9.60 10.75 -4.10
C VAL A 66 11.08 11.05 -3.98
N SER A 67 11.81 10.28 -3.16
CA SER A 67 13.25 10.51 -3.00
C SER A 67 14.02 10.30 -4.29
N LYS A 68 15.20 10.93 -4.41
CA LYS A 68 16.06 10.86 -5.61
C LYS A 68 16.33 9.41 -6.04
N GLU A 69 16.60 8.55 -5.06
CA GLU A 69 16.87 7.12 -5.27
C GLU A 69 15.61 6.23 -5.27
N LYS A 70 14.41 6.84 -5.23
CA LYS A 70 13.11 6.14 -5.18
C LYS A 70 12.95 5.20 -3.98
N LYS A 71 13.77 5.39 -2.93
CA LYS A 71 13.77 4.60 -1.69
C LYS A 71 12.51 4.82 -0.83
N TRP A 72 11.85 5.97 -0.96
CA TRP A 72 10.65 6.28 -0.21
C TRP A 72 9.76 7.30 -0.93
N ILE A 73 8.50 7.34 -0.50
CA ILE A 73 7.49 8.35 -0.88
C ILE A 73 7.08 9.10 0.40
N SER A 74 6.86 10.42 0.31
CA SER A 74 6.27 11.21 1.39
C SER A 74 5.20 12.16 0.89
N THR A 75 4.21 12.43 1.73
CA THR A 75 3.15 13.38 1.44
C THR A 75 2.59 13.94 2.74
N ASP A 76 2.18 15.20 2.72
CA ASP A 76 1.37 15.86 3.74
C ASP A 76 -0.14 15.77 3.42
N ASN A 77 -0.49 15.26 2.24
CA ASN A 77 -1.86 15.03 1.80
C ASN A 77 -2.35 13.64 2.26
N GLU A 78 -3.27 13.65 3.22
CA GLU A 78 -3.90 12.45 3.76
C GLU A 78 -4.67 11.64 2.70
N ASN A 79 -5.39 12.30 1.80
CA ASN A 79 -6.12 11.62 0.73
C ASN A 79 -5.17 10.86 -0.20
N ALA A 80 -4.03 11.48 -0.55
CA ALA A 80 -3.01 10.82 -1.36
C ALA A 80 -2.45 9.57 -0.65
N TYR A 81 -2.23 9.66 0.68
CA TYR A 81 -1.80 8.52 1.49
C TYR A 81 -2.81 7.37 1.47
N PHE A 82 -4.09 7.65 1.72
CA PHE A 82 -5.13 6.62 1.72
C PHE A 82 -5.35 6.00 0.34
N ARG A 83 -5.33 6.80 -0.73
CA ARG A 83 -5.39 6.29 -2.12
C ARG A 83 -4.24 5.33 -2.43
N LEU A 84 -3.02 5.64 -1.97
CA LEU A 84 -1.86 4.76 -2.15
C LEU A 84 -1.97 3.45 -1.36
N ILE A 85 -2.54 3.47 -0.14
CA ILE A 85 -2.84 2.25 0.62
C ILE A 85 -3.81 1.38 -0.16
N VAL A 86 -4.94 1.95 -0.61
CA VAL A 86 -5.96 1.22 -1.37
C VAL A 86 -5.36 0.59 -2.61
N TYR A 87 -4.62 1.36 -3.41
CA TYR A 87 -3.94 0.85 -4.58
C TYR A 87 -3.04 -0.34 -4.22
N ALA A 88 -2.15 -0.18 -3.25
CA ALA A 88 -1.16 -1.20 -2.91
C ALA A 88 -1.78 -2.50 -2.39
N VAL A 89 -2.82 -2.41 -1.56
CA VAL A 89 -3.50 -3.58 -0.99
C VAL A 89 -4.26 -4.36 -2.08
N VAL A 90 -5.00 -3.66 -2.94
CA VAL A 90 -5.85 -4.30 -3.95
C VAL A 90 -5.03 -4.84 -5.12
N ARG A 91 -4.03 -4.06 -5.58
CA ARG A 91 -3.15 -4.37 -6.72
C ARG A 91 -2.51 -5.75 -6.63
N ARG A 92 -2.18 -6.21 -5.41
CA ARG A 92 -1.53 -7.50 -5.14
C ARG A 92 -2.19 -8.68 -5.85
N THR A 93 -3.52 -8.66 -5.96
CA THR A 93 -4.30 -9.81 -6.46
C THR A 93 -4.95 -9.57 -7.82
N LEU A 94 -4.65 -8.44 -8.46
CA LEU A 94 -5.07 -8.16 -9.83
C LEU A 94 -4.00 -8.63 -10.81
N ARG A 95 -4.41 -9.41 -11.82
CA ARG A 95 -3.53 -9.92 -12.88
C ARG A 95 -3.89 -9.33 -14.24
N LYS A 96 -5.18 -9.14 -14.52
CA LYS A 96 -5.64 -8.58 -15.80
C LYS A 96 -5.24 -7.09 -15.96
N PRO A 97 -4.46 -6.70 -16.99
CA PRO A 97 -4.03 -5.31 -17.21
C PRO A 97 -5.18 -4.31 -17.21
N ALA A 98 -6.28 -4.63 -17.90
CA ALA A 98 -7.47 -3.77 -17.94
C ALA A 98 -8.06 -3.47 -16.54
N LYS A 99 -8.03 -4.45 -15.62
CA LYS A 99 -8.50 -4.24 -14.24
C LYS A 99 -7.49 -3.42 -13.43
N ILE A 100 -6.20 -3.57 -13.70
CA ILE A 100 -5.16 -2.75 -13.07
C ILE A 100 -5.33 -1.28 -13.50
N ASP A 101 -5.60 -1.03 -14.78
CA ASP A 101 -5.81 0.34 -15.27
C ASP A 101 -7.11 0.95 -14.74
N LEU A 102 -8.17 0.15 -14.59
CA LEU A 102 -9.39 0.61 -13.90
C LEU A 102 -9.11 0.99 -12.44
N LEU A 103 -8.32 0.19 -11.71
CA LEU A 103 -7.91 0.53 -10.35
C LEU A 103 -7.09 1.83 -10.32
N LYS A 104 -6.16 2.03 -11.27
CA LYS A 104 -5.39 3.28 -11.37
C LYS A 104 -6.30 4.49 -11.56
N ARG A 105 -7.24 4.41 -12.51
CA ARG A 105 -8.21 5.49 -12.77
C ARG A 105 -9.03 5.80 -11.53
N LEU A 106 -9.54 4.77 -10.85
CA LEU A 106 -10.31 4.92 -9.62
C LEU A 106 -9.52 5.66 -8.53
N VAL A 107 -8.28 5.25 -8.23
CA VAL A 107 -7.50 5.88 -7.15
C VAL A 107 -7.00 7.29 -7.49
N LEU A 108 -6.99 7.65 -8.78
CA LEU A 108 -6.63 8.99 -9.26
C LEU A 108 -7.85 9.91 -9.40
N ASP A 109 -9.07 9.36 -9.37
CA ASP A 109 -10.30 10.13 -9.51
C ASP A 109 -10.53 11.05 -8.30
N ARG A 110 -10.89 12.31 -8.51
CA ARG A 110 -11.07 13.28 -7.40
C ARG A 110 -12.23 12.92 -6.48
N GLY A 111 -13.28 12.27 -6.99
CA GLY A 111 -14.44 11.83 -6.20
C GLY A 111 -14.15 10.63 -5.30
N PHE A 112 -13.00 9.99 -5.42
CA PHE A 112 -12.66 8.78 -4.67
C PHE A 112 -12.15 9.04 -3.23
N ASP A 113 -12.11 10.29 -2.74
CA ASP A 113 -11.51 10.61 -1.43
C ASP A 113 -12.21 9.92 -0.25
N THR A 114 -13.53 10.02 -0.16
CA THR A 114 -14.31 9.41 0.92
C THR A 114 -14.15 7.88 0.94
N ASP A 115 -14.23 7.28 -0.24
CA ASP A 115 -14.07 5.84 -0.41
C ASP A 115 -12.65 5.40 -0.08
N ALA A 116 -11.64 6.15 -0.53
CA ALA A 116 -10.25 5.88 -0.22
C ALA A 116 -9.99 5.90 1.29
N TRP A 117 -10.50 6.93 1.98
CA TRP A 117 -10.42 7.05 3.43
C TRP A 117 -11.06 5.84 4.12
N TRP A 118 -12.29 5.48 3.74
CA TRP A 118 -13.02 4.38 4.37
C TRP A 118 -12.32 3.03 4.17
N TRP A 119 -11.91 2.73 2.93
CA TRP A 119 -11.23 1.48 2.61
C TRP A 119 -9.84 1.39 3.23
N ALA A 120 -9.06 2.47 3.20
CA ALA A 120 -7.74 2.50 3.81
C ALA A 120 -7.83 2.24 5.33
N ASN A 121 -8.76 2.90 6.03
CA ASN A 121 -8.99 2.65 7.44
C ASN A 121 -9.47 1.23 7.72
N THR A 122 -10.35 0.69 6.87
CA THR A 122 -10.77 -0.72 6.95
C THR A 122 -9.58 -1.67 6.84
N PHE A 123 -8.68 -1.43 5.89
CA PHE A 123 -7.47 -2.23 5.72
C PHE A 123 -6.50 -2.08 6.90
N ILE A 124 -6.25 -0.86 7.36
CA ILE A 124 -5.38 -0.57 8.51
C ILE A 124 -5.91 -1.28 9.76
N ASN A 125 -7.19 -1.08 10.09
CA ASN A 125 -7.82 -1.68 11.27
C ASN A 125 -7.77 -3.20 11.22
N LYS A 126 -8.04 -3.79 10.05
CA LYS A 126 -7.95 -5.24 9.84
C LYS A 126 -6.51 -5.76 9.97
N TYR A 127 -5.54 -5.01 9.47
CA TYR A 127 -4.13 -5.36 9.59
C TYR A 127 -3.66 -5.27 11.05
N ARG A 128 -4.05 -4.24 11.79
CA ARG A 128 -3.68 -4.07 13.20
C ARG A 128 -4.33 -5.12 14.10
N SER A 129 -5.61 -5.42 13.92
CA SER A 129 -6.34 -6.37 14.78
C SER A 129 -5.92 -7.82 14.55
N GLU A 130 -5.68 -8.23 13.31
CA GLU A 130 -5.41 -9.62 12.96
C GLU A 130 -3.98 -9.89 12.49
N GLY A 131 -3.29 -8.87 11.99
CA GLY A 131 -1.96 -9.00 11.40
C GLY A 131 -0.82 -9.20 12.41
N ILE A 132 -1.07 -8.93 13.69
CA ILE A 132 -0.16 -9.24 14.81
C ILE A 132 0.03 -10.76 14.96
N ARG A 133 -0.97 -11.57 14.55
CA ARG A 133 -0.88 -13.03 14.60
C ARG A 133 0.15 -13.55 13.59
N LYS A 134 1.12 -14.32 14.08
CA LYS A 134 2.17 -14.93 13.26
C LYS A 134 1.55 -15.73 12.11
N GLY A 135 1.91 -15.39 10.87
CA GLY A 135 1.42 -16.07 9.66
C GLY A 135 0.10 -15.54 9.08
N VAL A 136 -0.62 -14.64 9.79
CA VAL A 136 -1.83 -13.97 9.30
C VAL A 136 -1.45 -12.70 8.54
N GLY A 137 -0.85 -11.70 9.19
CA GLY A 137 -0.26 -10.50 8.57
C GLY A 137 -1.05 -9.98 7.35
N ILE A 138 -0.37 -9.90 6.20
CA ILE A 138 -0.93 -9.41 4.92
C ILE A 138 -2.04 -10.32 4.37
N LYS A 139 -2.22 -11.55 4.89
CA LYS A 139 -3.33 -12.42 4.47
C LYS A 139 -4.68 -11.95 5.03
N SER A 140 -4.72 -11.24 6.16
CA SER A 140 -5.99 -10.68 6.68
C SER A 140 -6.63 -9.68 5.71
N LEU A 141 -5.81 -9.06 4.86
CA LEU A 141 -6.23 -8.10 3.84
C LEU A 141 -6.93 -8.73 2.62
N TYR A 142 -6.83 -10.05 2.43
CA TYR A 142 -7.40 -10.69 1.23
C TYR A 142 -8.92 -10.56 1.13
N ARG A 143 -9.63 -10.79 2.24
CA ARG A 143 -11.09 -10.69 2.28
C ARG A 143 -11.59 -9.27 2.01
N PRO A 144 -11.13 -8.22 2.71
CA PRO A 144 -11.57 -6.87 2.42
C PRO A 144 -11.11 -6.41 1.02
N ALA A 145 -9.92 -6.80 0.55
CA ALA A 145 -9.50 -6.51 -0.83
C ALA A 145 -10.39 -7.21 -1.87
N LYS A 146 -10.92 -8.41 -1.59
CA LYS A 146 -11.89 -9.09 -2.45
C LYS A 146 -13.23 -8.34 -2.48
N ALA A 147 -13.71 -7.87 -1.32
CA ALA A 147 -14.93 -7.08 -1.22
C ALA A 147 -14.81 -5.77 -2.02
N PHE A 148 -13.70 -5.04 -1.86
CA PHE A 148 -13.38 -3.86 -2.67
C PHE A 148 -13.51 -4.17 -4.16
N LYS A 149 -12.87 -5.27 -4.61
CA LYS A 149 -12.90 -5.65 -6.02
C LYS A 149 -14.29 -5.97 -6.54
N LEU A 150 -15.20 -6.47 -5.71
CA LEU A 150 -16.59 -6.72 -6.13
C LEU A 150 -17.34 -5.39 -6.31
N ILE A 151 -17.21 -4.48 -5.36
CA ILE A 151 -17.91 -3.18 -5.36
C ILE A 151 -17.49 -2.33 -6.56
N TYR A 152 -16.19 -2.25 -6.88
CA TYR A 152 -15.69 -1.45 -8.01
C TYR A 152 -15.53 -2.24 -9.31
N ASN A 153 -16.16 -3.42 -9.43
CA ASN A 153 -16.09 -4.26 -10.62
C ASN A 153 -14.64 -4.56 -11.10
N LEU A 154 -13.73 -4.76 -10.15
CA LEU A 154 -12.34 -5.15 -10.37
C LEU A 154 -12.11 -6.66 -10.22
N ALA A 155 -13.14 -7.41 -9.81
CA ALA A 155 -13.07 -8.86 -9.71
C ALA A 155 -12.78 -9.47 -11.09
N GLU A 156 -11.89 -10.45 -11.11
CA GLU A 156 -11.70 -11.29 -12.29
C GLU A 156 -12.89 -12.27 -12.32
N LYS A 157 -13.81 -12.06 -13.28
CA LYS A 157 -14.61 -13.17 -13.80
C LYS A 157 -13.69 -14.11 -14.55
#